data_AF-A0AAV0FUB7-F1
#
_entry.id   AF-A0AAV0FUB7-F1
#
_cell.length_a   1.000
_cell.length_b   1.000
_cell.length_c   1.000
_cell.angle_alpha   90.00
_cell.angle_beta   90.00
_cell.angle_gamma   90.00
#
_symmetry.space_group_name_H-M   'P 1'
#
loop_
_entity.id
_entity.type
_entity.pdbx_description
1 polymer ?
#
loop_
_entity_poly.entity_id
_entity_poly.type
_entity_poly.pdbx_seq_one_letter_code
_entity_poly.pdbx_strand_id
1 'polypeptide(L)'
;MNYASGSCGILRETGNDFGKCLSISEQVDMFNQTMGMQLSRYYKSTKELSDYLSNSIFLIAIGSNDYINNYLLPSIYDTSRSHTPRNFAELLVNTLSIQFQV
;
A
#
# COMPACT_ATOMS: atom_id res chain seq x y z
N MET A 1 7.99 -4.22 -12.43
CA MET A 1 6.68 -3.54 -12.49
C MET A 1 6.61 -2.55 -11.35
N ASN A 2 5.93 -1.41 -11.52
CA ASN A 2 5.83 -0.39 -10.48
C ASN A 2 4.36 -0.04 -10.22
N TYR A 3 3.92 -0.23 -8.98
CA TYR A 3 2.59 0.13 -8.50
C TYR A 3 2.62 1.32 -7.52
N ALA A 4 3.81 1.80 -7.16
CA ALA A 4 3.94 2.89 -6.19
C ALA A 4 3.20 4.14 -6.66
N SER A 5 2.46 4.74 -5.74
CA SER A 5 1.71 5.97 -5.97
C SER A 5 2.27 7.09 -5.09
N GLY A 6 2.60 8.21 -5.72
CA GLY A 6 3.11 9.38 -5.02
C GLY A 6 2.08 9.95 -4.05
N SER A 7 2.56 10.53 -2.95
CA SER A 7 1.74 11.11 -1.87
C SER A 7 0.81 10.16 -1.11
N CYS A 8 0.66 8.92 -1.57
CA CYS A 8 -0.18 7.90 -0.97
C CYS A 8 0.46 7.17 0.20
N GLY A 9 -0.38 6.62 1.05
CA GLY A 9 0.02 5.91 2.25
C GLY A 9 -0.67 4.57 2.46
N ILE A 10 -0.53 4.09 3.68
CA ILE A 10 -1.17 2.91 4.24
C ILE A 10 -2.67 3.17 4.42
N LEU A 11 -3.01 4.34 4.96
CA LEU A 11 -4.38 4.78 5.15
C LEU A 11 -4.97 5.27 3.81
N ARG A 12 -6.24 4.94 3.56
CA ARG A 12 -6.89 5.26 2.28
C ARG A 12 -7.09 6.76 2.06
N GLU A 13 -7.17 7.52 3.14
CA GLU A 13 -7.38 8.96 3.11
C GLU A 13 -6.09 9.78 2.93
N THR A 14 -4.92 9.17 3.17
CA THR A 14 -3.62 9.84 3.09
C THR A 14 -3.36 10.38 1.69
N GLY A 15 -3.12 11.69 1.58
CA GLY A 15 -2.74 12.34 0.32
C GLY A 15 -3.90 12.61 -0.65
N ASN A 16 -5.15 12.43 -0.24
CA ASN A 16 -6.33 12.70 -1.08
C ASN A 16 -6.43 14.17 -1.57
N ASP A 17 -5.81 15.11 -0.86
CA ASP A 17 -5.78 16.52 -1.27
C ASP A 17 -4.95 16.77 -2.54
N PHE A 18 -4.09 15.82 -2.92
CA PHE A 18 -3.26 15.89 -4.13
C PHE A 18 -3.93 15.25 -5.36
N GLY A 19 -5.18 14.80 -5.23
CA GLY A 19 -5.94 14.14 -6.28
C GLY A 19 -6.11 12.64 -6.04
N LYS A 20 -6.19 11.84 -7.10
CA LYS A 20 -6.44 10.40 -6.98
C LYS A 20 -5.23 9.71 -6.36
N CYS A 21 -5.41 9.23 -5.14
CA CYS A 21 -4.46 8.37 -4.48
C CYS A 21 -4.75 6.89 -4.77
N LEU A 22 -3.71 6.10 -5.06
CA LEU A 22 -3.76 4.63 -5.04
C LEU A 22 -3.11 4.16 -3.75
N SER A 23 -3.92 3.93 -2.72
CA SER A 23 -3.51 3.40 -1.42
C SER A 23 -2.78 2.07 -1.56
N ILE A 24 -2.00 1.66 -0.57
CA ILE A 24 -1.31 0.36 -0.61
C ILE A 24 -2.26 -0.81 -0.88
N SER A 25 -3.49 -0.78 -0.35
CA SER A 25 -4.51 -1.79 -0.65
C SER A 25 -4.83 -1.87 -2.15
N GLU A 26 -4.96 -0.73 -2.83
CA GLU A 26 -5.22 -0.69 -4.27
C GLU A 26 -3.97 -1.10 -5.08
N GLN A 27 -2.77 -0.80 -4.60
CA GLN A 27 -1.53 -1.26 -5.23
C GLN A 27 -1.39 -2.79 -5.16
N VAL A 28 -1.76 -3.41 -4.04
CA VAL A 28 -1.82 -4.88 -3.88
C VAL A 28 -2.88 -5.48 -4.79
N ASP A 29 -4.07 -4.87 -4.88
CA ASP A 29 -5.12 -5.32 -5.80
C ASP A 29 -4.68 -5.26 -7.27
N MET A 30 -4.00 -4.18 -7.67
CA MET A 30 -3.43 -4.06 -9.02
C MET A 30 -2.36 -5.12 -9.29
N PHE A 31 -1.51 -5.42 -8.30
CA PHE A 31 -0.55 -6.51 -8.40
C PHE A 31 -1.25 -7.86 -8.60
N ASN A 32 -2.23 -8.19 -7.74
CA ASN A 32 -3.00 -9.43 -7.82
C ASN A 32 -3.71 -9.58 -9.18
N GLN A 33 -4.30 -8.50 -9.69
CA GLN A 33 -4.90 -8.47 -11.03
C GLN A 33 -3.87 -8.75 -12.13
N THR A 34 -2.68 -8.16 -12.01
CA THR A 34 -1.61 -8.39 -12.98
C THR A 34 -1.15 -9.85 -12.95
N MET A 35 -1.04 -10.46 -11.77
CA MET A 35 -0.68 -11.88 -11.62
C MET A 35 -1.74 -12.81 -12.23
N GLY A 36 -3.00 -12.60 -11.84
CA GLY A 36 -4.10 -13.48 -12.20
C GLY A 36 -4.53 -13.37 -13.66
N MET A 37 -4.47 -12.19 -14.26
CA MET A 37 -5.02 -11.96 -15.60
C MET A 37 -3.98 -11.78 -16.70
N GLN A 38 -2.82 -11.21 -16.38
CA GLN A 38 -1.80 -10.89 -17.38
C GLN A 38 -0.67 -11.91 -17.37
N LEU A 39 0.02 -12.05 -16.24
CA LEU A 39 1.19 -12.93 -16.16
C LEU A 39 0.81 -14.41 -16.29
N SER A 40 -0.33 -14.83 -15.73
CA SER A 40 -0.82 -16.21 -15.83
C SER A 40 -0.86 -16.76 -17.26
N ARG A 41 -1.03 -15.90 -18.29
CA ARG A 41 -1.06 -16.30 -19.70
C ARG A 41 0.31 -16.66 -20.28
N TYR A 42 1.38 -16.22 -19.65
CA TYR A 42 2.76 -16.45 -20.09
C TYR A 42 3.40 -17.68 -19.42
N TYR A 43 2.73 -18.29 -18.45
CA TYR A 43 3.20 -19.47 -17.72
C TYR A 43 2.30 -20.66 -17.97
N LYS A 44 2.87 -21.87 -17.99
CA LYS A 44 2.14 -23.10 -18.31
C LYS A 44 1.33 -23.62 -17.12
N SER A 45 1.63 -23.16 -15.90
CA SER A 45 0.93 -23.54 -14.67
C SER A 45 1.04 -22.46 -13.61
N THR A 46 0.15 -22.52 -12.61
CA THR A 46 0.21 -21.67 -11.42
C THR A 46 1.49 -21.90 -10.62
N LYS A 47 2.03 -23.13 -10.63
CA LYS A 47 3.30 -23.46 -10.00
C LYS A 47 4.48 -22.70 -10.63
N GLU A 48 4.55 -22.67 -11.95
CA GLU A 48 5.63 -21.96 -12.67
C GLU A 48 5.59 -20.44 -12.40
N LEU A 49 4.39 -19.84 -12.35
CA LEU A 49 4.22 -18.45 -11.95
C LEU A 49 4.63 -18.22 -10.48
N SER A 50 4.26 -19.13 -9.57
CA SER A 50 4.66 -19.07 -8.16
C SER A 50 6.18 -19.16 -8.00
N ASP A 51 6.83 -20.07 -8.73
CA ASP A 51 8.28 -20.24 -8.73
C ASP A 51 8.96 -18.96 -9.25
N TYR A 52 8.44 -18.35 -10.32
CA TYR A 52 8.93 -17.05 -10.81
C TYR A 52 8.81 -15.94 -9.75
N LEU A 53 7.66 -15.85 -9.07
CA LEU A 53 7.43 -14.83 -8.03
C LEU A 53 8.31 -15.05 -6.80
N SER A 54 8.55 -16.28 -6.39
CA SER A 54 9.43 -16.61 -5.26
C SER A 54 10.90 -16.21 -5.51
N ASN A 55 11.32 -16.15 -6.78
CA ASN A 55 12.65 -15.69 -7.17
C ASN A 55 12.70 -14.18 -7.48
N SER A 56 11.58 -13.47 -7.34
CA SER A 56 11.49 -12.03 -7.61
C SER A 56 11.81 -11.21 -6.37
N ILE A 57 12.30 -9.98 -6.58
CA ILE A 57 12.56 -9.01 -5.52
C ILE A 57 11.37 -8.05 -5.42
N PHE A 58 10.85 -7.87 -4.20
CA PHE A 58 9.80 -6.90 -3.88
C PHE A 58 10.39 -5.78 -3.04
N LEU A 59 10.18 -4.53 -3.48
CA LEU A 59 10.55 -3.33 -2.72
C LEU A 59 9.29 -2.60 -2.30
N ILE A 60 9.13 -2.40 -0.99
CA ILE A 60 8.00 -1.69 -0.40
C ILE A 60 8.57 -0.57 0.47
N ALA A 61 8.22 0.67 0.14
CA ALA A 61 8.58 1.86 0.91
C ALA A 61 7.31 2.68 1.13
N ILE A 62 6.74 2.61 2.33
CA ILE A 62 5.45 3.22 2.65
C ILE A 62 5.39 3.67 4.12
N GLY A 63 4.40 4.49 4.47
CA GLY A 63 4.20 5.03 5.81
C GLY A 63 4.64 6.48 5.97
N SER A 64 5.66 6.95 5.25
CA SER A 64 6.15 8.33 5.37
C SER A 64 5.07 9.37 5.04
N ASN A 65 4.28 9.12 4.00
CA ASN A 65 3.18 9.98 3.58
C ASN A 65 2.04 9.99 4.60
N ASP A 66 1.80 8.90 5.33
CA ASP A 66 0.82 8.89 6.42
C ASP A 66 1.23 9.82 7.57
N TYR A 67 2.53 10.10 7.71
CA TYR A 67 2.99 11.17 8.60
C TYR A 67 2.87 12.55 7.95
N ILE A 68 3.50 12.79 6.79
CA ILE A 68 3.63 14.16 6.25
C ILE A 68 2.34 14.70 5.60
N ASN A 69 1.53 13.83 4.99
CA ASN A 69 0.32 14.19 4.25
C ASN A 69 -0.95 13.72 4.97
N ASN A 70 -0.86 13.43 6.28
CA ASN A 70 -2.00 13.07 7.12
C ASN A 70 -1.73 13.48 8.58
N TYR A 71 -0.94 12.72 9.35
CA TYR A 71 -0.73 12.97 10.79
C TYR A 71 -0.24 14.38 11.11
N LEU A 72 0.81 14.83 10.43
CA LEU A 72 1.46 16.14 10.64
C LEU A 72 0.78 17.27 9.85
N LEU A 73 -0.41 17.03 9.29
CA LEU A 73 -1.20 18.02 8.54
C LEU A 73 -2.55 18.33 9.23
N PRO A 74 -2.53 18.92 10.43
CA PRO A 74 -3.72 19.12 11.27
C PRO A 74 -4.73 20.15 10.71
N SER A 75 -4.37 20.88 9.66
CA SER A 75 -5.28 21.79 8.95
C SER A 75 -6.31 21.05 8.10
N ILE A 76 -6.04 19.79 7.76
CA ILE A 76 -6.91 18.97 6.89
C ILE A 76 -7.35 17.69 7.60
N TYR A 77 -6.43 17.03 8.32
CA TYR A 77 -6.68 15.75 8.97
C TYR A 77 -6.68 15.89 10.49
N ASP A 78 -7.59 15.18 11.16
CA ASP A 78 -7.71 15.23 12.62
C ASP A 78 -6.88 14.13 13.33
N THR A 79 -6.06 13.40 12.59
CA THR A 79 -5.33 12.22 13.08
C THR A 79 -4.34 12.54 14.20
N SER A 80 -3.62 13.67 14.13
CA SER A 80 -2.74 14.10 15.25
C SER A 80 -3.49 14.63 16.47
N ARG A 81 -4.75 15.04 16.33
CA ARG A 81 -5.58 15.44 17.47
C ARG A 81 -6.23 14.25 18.16
N SER A 82 -6.56 13.21 17.39
CA SER A 82 -7.24 12.00 17.86
C SER A 82 -6.29 10.87 18.28
N HIS A 83 -5.05 10.84 17.78
CA HIS A 83 -4.07 9.80 18.07
C HIS A 83 -2.78 10.36 18.65
N THR A 84 -2.29 9.73 19.72
CA THR A 84 -0.90 9.92 20.15
C THR A 84 0.05 9.36 19.06
N PRO A 85 1.32 9.81 19.01
CA PRO A 85 2.27 9.29 18.02
C PRO A 85 2.41 7.76 18.06
N ARG A 86 2.35 7.18 19.27
CA ARG A 86 2.38 5.73 19.45
C ARG A 86 1.14 5.05 18.89
N ASN A 87 -0.05 5.53 19.23
CA ASN A 87 -1.31 4.94 18.75
C ASN A 87 -1.42 5.04 17.22
N PHE A 88 -0.91 6.13 16.63
CA PHE A 88 -0.87 6.28 15.19
C PHE A 88 0.09 5.29 14.53
N ALA A 89 1.30 5.10 15.07
CA ALA A 89 2.22 4.07 14.57
C ALA A 89 1.62 2.65 14.67
N GLU A 90 0.94 2.34 15.78
CA GLU A 90 0.25 1.07 15.98
C GLU A 90 -0.89 0.89 14.97
N LEU A 91 -1.68 1.94 14.70
CA LEU A 91 -2.69 1.95 13.64
C LEU A 91 -2.06 1.60 12.27
N LEU A 92 -0.99 2.29 11.87
CA LEU A 92 -0.33 2.04 10.59
C LEU A 92 0.18 0.61 10.45
N VAL A 93 0.85 0.07 11.47
CA VAL A 93 1.37 -1.30 11.46
C VAL A 93 0.24 -2.32 11.38
N ASN A 94 -0.84 -2.14 12.15
CA ASN A 94 -1.98 -3.04 12.14
C ASN A 94 -2.70 -3.02 10.79
N THR A 95 -2.95 -1.83 10.23
CA THR A 95 -3.58 -1.68 8.92
C THR A 95 -2.73 -2.30 7.82
N LEU A 96 -1.42 -2.03 7.80
CA LEU A 96 -0.51 -2.61 6.80
C LEU A 96 -0.44 -4.13 6.89
N SER A 97 -0.44 -4.68 8.11
CA SER A 97 -0.44 -6.13 8.33
C SER A 97 -1.66 -6.79 7.72
N ILE A 98 -2.86 -6.20 7.86
CA ILE A 98 -4.08 -6.70 7.25
C ILE A 98 -4.01 -6.63 5.72
N GLN A 99 -3.47 -5.53 5.17
CA GLN A 99 -3.39 -5.32 3.72
C GLN A 99 -2.41 -6.29 3.02
N PHE A 100 -1.48 -6.91 3.78
CA PHE A 100 -0.58 -7.96 3.27
C PHE A 100 -0.99 -9.37 3.64
N GLN A 101 -2.09 -9.56 4.39
CA GLN A 101 -2.71 -10.88 4.55
C GLN A 101 -3.53 -11.19 3.29
N VAL A 102 -2.81 -11.54 2.22
CA VAL A 102 -3.36 -12.00 0.93
C VAL A 102 -3.38 -13.53 0.91
#